data_AF-A0A1R3RC86-F1
#
_entry.id   AF-A0A1R3RC86-F1
#
_cell.length_a   1.000
_cell.length_b   1.000
_cell.length_c   1.000
_cell.angle_alpha   90.00
_cell.angle_beta   90.00
_cell.angle_gamma   90.00
#
_symmetry.space_group_name_H-M   'P 1'
#
loop_
_entity.id
_entity.type
_entity.pdbx_description
1 polymer ?
#
loop_
_entity_poly.entity_id
_entity_poly.type
_entity_poly.pdbx_seq_one_letter_code
_entity_poly.pdbx_strand_id
1 'polypeptide(L)'
;MLELPKSDRTVRVRLVDTTTLMTVRSEVLVQPVHAGHEILNLTDVAFLIEHEGSKQKVMFDLGTRKDYWNLPDAVRLVFDQAMPSVRIDKDVSEILCESGIPLSDIGSIVWSHYHWDHIGNVALFPPSTSLYVGPGFKTEPRLLPGFPDDPYSLVPADAFVGRDVVEPDFADGLKIGGFRAHDFFGDGSFYLLDTPGHCVGHLCGLARTTADSFLFLGGDICHFLGLIRPNASLPFPAHIPKEALDEDSFFPTPCPCSLFADQHPITKTGPCQTPFYEVSSYEATAFTDPQLAQQSVTKLLEFESSPDILICIAHDTELLRHLPTLNDSPSADLNAWKEKGWKEKIRWGWVNELPRAGRPGRKPLVEGYWRDGKILCLPSWQPSWSRKYLSRRNPKMPSNDSVKSSLHDLQRTQKHSDLAIECNGGRFGVHKAIVCLQSQALSAACDNQPEGDTPSTIKVQRFDVPTVKRMIDFLYTGEYEAIKQAICEHLDDFCQPNILKALFPDDPTRHAIHAMKTKYDWLQPQLVVTQECLVSADSKVAEMKAAKDALQKQMTTMTTTVEQGHKLLNDTKRCRHCSMLFLGMLEIKTSNGSGYFLRCRHCQINHS
;
A
#
# COMPACT_ATOMS: atom_id res chain seq x y z
N MET A 1 35.89 9.11 0.99
CA MET A 1 36.09 7.75 1.50
C MET A 1 35.36 7.74 2.82
N LEU A 2 34.38 6.84 2.95
CA LEU A 2 33.46 6.84 4.08
C LEU A 2 34.22 6.68 5.40
N GLU A 3 34.12 7.67 6.28
CA GLU A 3 34.69 7.59 7.62
C GLU A 3 33.71 6.87 8.55
N LEU A 4 34.13 5.73 9.07
CA LEU A 4 33.35 4.92 10.01
C LEU A 4 33.92 5.09 11.43
N PRO A 5 33.07 5.25 12.46
CA PRO A 5 33.55 5.32 13.83
C PRO A 5 34.33 4.05 14.21
N LYS A 6 35.37 4.20 15.02
CA LYS A 6 36.19 3.08 15.49
C LYS A 6 35.57 2.45 16.74
N SER A 7 35.43 1.13 16.73
CA SER A 7 35.08 0.32 17.90
C SER A 7 35.52 -1.13 17.67
N ASP A 8 35.82 -1.83 18.76
CA ASP A 8 36.05 -3.29 18.77
C ASP A 8 34.78 -4.09 19.09
N ARG A 9 33.68 -3.41 19.41
CA ARG A 9 32.39 -4.01 19.77
C ARG A 9 31.56 -4.30 18.54
N THR A 10 31.00 -5.51 18.52
CA THR A 10 30.19 -6.01 17.41
C THR A 10 28.85 -6.49 17.91
N VAL A 11 27.91 -6.60 16.97
CA VAL A 11 26.64 -7.30 17.17
C VAL A 11 26.60 -8.51 16.27
N ARG A 12 25.92 -9.56 16.70
CA ARG A 12 25.56 -10.67 15.83
C ARG A 12 24.29 -10.32 15.09
N VAL A 13 24.28 -10.50 13.77
CA VAL A 13 23.11 -10.16 12.92
C VAL A 13 22.60 -11.40 12.21
N ARG A 14 21.31 -11.70 12.36
CA ARG A 14 20.64 -12.83 11.68
C ARG A 14 19.52 -12.30 10.79
N LEU A 15 19.54 -12.71 9.52
CA LEU A 15 18.50 -12.39 8.53
C LEU A 15 17.22 -13.15 8.85
N VAL A 16 16.08 -12.50 8.85
CA VAL A 16 14.77 -13.13 9.01
C VAL A 16 14.03 -13.03 7.68
N ASP A 17 13.70 -14.18 7.09
CA ASP A 17 12.74 -14.22 5.98
C ASP A 17 11.36 -14.01 6.58
N THR A 18 10.74 -12.86 6.31
CA THR A 18 9.41 -12.52 6.82
C THR A 18 8.31 -13.31 6.12
N THR A 19 8.65 -14.11 5.11
CA THR A 19 7.76 -14.86 4.21
C THR A 19 6.87 -13.98 3.34
N THR A 20 7.12 -12.68 3.35
CA THR A 20 6.42 -11.72 2.50
C THR A 20 6.91 -11.84 1.08
N LEU A 21 6.01 -12.22 0.19
CA LEU A 21 6.20 -12.18 -1.26
C LEU A 21 5.19 -11.21 -1.85
N MET A 22 5.65 -10.34 -2.72
CA MET A 22 4.78 -9.40 -3.38
C MET A 22 5.23 -9.06 -4.80
N THR A 23 4.25 -8.61 -5.58
CA THR A 23 4.53 -7.83 -6.78
C THR A 23 3.98 -6.43 -6.60
N VAL A 24 4.72 -5.45 -7.11
CA VAL A 24 4.40 -4.02 -6.94
C VAL A 24 4.52 -3.31 -8.27
N ARG A 25 3.64 -2.35 -8.54
CA ARG A 25 3.76 -1.51 -9.75
C ARG A 25 5.03 -0.66 -9.66
N SER A 26 5.93 -0.76 -10.63
CA SER A 26 7.23 -0.07 -10.60
C SER A 26 7.09 1.44 -10.45
N GLU A 27 6.03 2.03 -11.01
CA GLU A 27 5.79 3.48 -10.96
C GLU A 27 5.67 4.04 -9.55
N VAL A 28 5.31 3.23 -8.54
CA VAL A 28 5.18 3.73 -7.17
C VAL A 28 6.53 3.77 -6.45
N LEU A 29 7.58 3.15 -7.02
CA LEU A 29 8.88 2.97 -6.37
C LEU A 29 10.05 3.57 -7.16
N VAL A 30 10.04 3.43 -8.49
CA VAL A 30 11.15 3.82 -9.36
C VAL A 30 10.69 4.64 -10.56
N GLN A 31 11.60 5.45 -11.10
CA GLN A 31 11.41 6.15 -12.36
C GLN A 31 12.64 6.10 -13.27
N PRO A 32 12.45 6.19 -14.60
CA PRO A 32 11.16 6.05 -15.30
C PRO A 32 10.69 4.58 -15.28
N VAL A 33 9.41 4.34 -15.57
CA VAL A 33 8.91 2.98 -15.79
C VAL A 33 9.50 2.46 -17.10
N HIS A 34 10.23 1.34 -17.02
CA HIS A 34 10.84 0.71 -18.19
C HIS A 34 9.85 -0.31 -18.80
N ALA A 35 9.68 -0.27 -20.12
CA ALA A 35 8.82 -1.22 -20.83
C ALA A 35 9.25 -2.68 -20.57
N GLY A 36 8.31 -3.53 -20.17
CA GLY A 36 8.56 -4.91 -19.74
C GLY A 36 9.02 -5.06 -18.29
N HIS A 37 9.14 -3.95 -17.54
CA HIS A 37 9.50 -3.91 -16.12
C HIS A 37 8.53 -3.01 -15.35
N GLU A 38 7.23 -3.09 -15.69
CA GLU A 38 6.15 -2.34 -15.05
C GLU A 38 5.76 -2.90 -13.68
N ILE A 39 6.20 -4.13 -13.39
CA ILE A 39 5.98 -4.84 -12.13
C ILE A 39 7.34 -5.25 -11.55
N LEU A 40 7.59 -4.91 -10.30
CA LEU A 40 8.73 -5.37 -9.51
C LEU A 40 8.35 -6.58 -8.66
N ASN A 41 9.28 -7.53 -8.57
CA ASN A 41 9.26 -8.59 -7.57
C ASN A 41 9.94 -8.10 -6.30
N LEU A 42 9.22 -8.09 -5.18
CA LEU A 42 9.80 -7.76 -3.89
C LEU A 42 9.57 -8.90 -2.91
N THR A 43 10.58 -9.14 -2.09
CA THR A 43 10.46 -9.85 -0.81
C THR A 43 10.41 -8.80 0.31
N ASP A 44 10.37 -9.23 1.56
CA ASP A 44 10.65 -8.34 2.68
C ASP A 44 11.42 -9.13 3.76
N VAL A 45 12.43 -8.49 4.36
CA VAL A 45 13.33 -9.10 5.32
C VAL A 45 13.47 -8.25 6.56
N ALA A 46 13.55 -8.91 7.71
CA ALA A 46 13.85 -8.29 9.00
C ALA A 46 15.20 -8.79 9.52
N PHE A 47 15.71 -8.17 10.59
CA PHE A 47 16.99 -8.56 11.17
C PHE A 47 16.89 -8.72 12.68
N LEU A 48 17.39 -9.85 13.19
CA LEU A 48 17.61 -10.04 14.61
C LEU A 48 19.05 -9.64 14.95
N ILE A 49 19.19 -8.65 15.81
CA ILE A 49 20.46 -8.09 16.27
C ILE A 49 20.67 -8.51 17.72
N GLU A 50 21.79 -9.17 18.00
CA GLU A 50 22.13 -9.64 19.33
C GLU A 50 23.40 -8.97 19.81
N HIS A 51 23.29 -8.19 20.88
CA HIS A 51 24.43 -7.50 21.46
C HIS A 51 25.13 -8.40 22.48
N GLU A 52 26.40 -8.74 22.22
CA GLU A 52 27.13 -9.70 23.05
C GLU A 52 27.34 -9.21 24.48
N GLY A 53 27.63 -7.91 24.67
CA GLY A 53 27.95 -7.34 25.98
C GLY A 53 26.75 -7.33 26.93
N SER A 54 25.59 -6.87 26.44
CA SER A 54 24.37 -6.76 27.25
C SER A 54 23.44 -7.98 27.19
N LYS A 55 23.66 -8.89 26.22
CA LYS A 55 22.75 -9.98 25.85
C LYS A 55 21.36 -9.52 25.38
N GLN A 56 21.18 -8.22 25.11
CA GLN A 56 19.94 -7.71 24.53
C GLN A 56 19.76 -8.21 23.10
N LYS A 57 18.52 -8.56 22.78
CA LYS A 57 18.07 -8.88 21.42
C LYS A 57 17.16 -7.76 20.92
N VAL A 58 17.43 -7.30 19.71
CA VAL A 58 16.71 -6.23 19.04
C VAL A 58 16.22 -6.74 17.69
N MET A 59 14.93 -6.58 17.41
CA MET A 59 14.41 -6.76 16.06
C MET A 59 14.53 -5.43 15.32
N PHE A 60 15.10 -5.46 14.11
CA PHE A 60 15.01 -4.38 13.14
C PHE A 60 13.98 -4.80 12.09
N ASP A 61 12.81 -4.16 12.14
CA ASP A 61 11.56 -4.53 11.49
C ASP A 61 10.97 -5.88 11.93
N LEU A 62 9.69 -6.08 11.57
CA LEU A 62 8.90 -7.29 11.82
C LEU A 62 8.16 -7.78 10.56
N GLY A 63 8.48 -7.18 9.41
CA GLY A 63 7.85 -7.48 8.15
C GLY A 63 6.36 -7.18 8.10
N THR A 64 5.68 -7.85 7.17
CA THR A 64 4.22 -7.78 7.02
C THR A 64 3.49 -8.74 7.97
N ARG A 65 2.36 -8.30 8.55
CA ARG A 65 1.45 -9.20 9.27
C ARG A 65 0.77 -10.20 8.32
N LYS A 66 0.73 -11.49 8.68
CA LYS A 66 0.11 -12.53 7.83
C LYS A 66 -1.37 -12.32 7.58
N ASP A 67 -2.04 -11.66 8.52
CA ASP A 67 -3.44 -11.27 8.43
C ASP A 67 -3.60 -9.83 7.93
N TYR A 68 -2.86 -9.48 6.87
CA TYR A 68 -2.82 -8.14 6.26
C TYR A 68 -4.20 -7.57 5.85
N TRP A 69 -5.25 -8.39 5.79
CA TRP A 69 -6.64 -7.93 5.63
C TRP A 69 -7.18 -7.19 6.87
N ASN A 70 -6.48 -7.25 8.00
CA ASN A 70 -6.76 -6.50 9.23
C ASN A 70 -5.93 -5.21 9.34
N LEU A 71 -5.20 -4.82 8.28
CA LEU A 71 -4.55 -3.50 8.22
C LEU A 71 -5.60 -2.38 8.32
N PRO A 72 -5.23 -1.20 8.87
CA PRO A 72 -6.12 -0.05 8.89
C PRO A 72 -6.66 0.30 7.50
N ASP A 73 -7.93 0.73 7.40
CA ASP A 73 -8.56 1.04 6.11
C ASP A 73 -7.77 2.07 5.29
N ALA A 74 -7.16 3.06 5.97
CA ALA A 74 -6.33 4.09 5.34
C ALA A 74 -5.08 3.51 4.66
N VAL A 75 -4.48 2.47 5.25
CA VAL A 75 -3.34 1.72 4.69
C VAL A 75 -3.80 0.83 3.56
N ARG A 76 -4.95 0.15 3.73
CA ARG A 76 -5.51 -0.79 2.75
C ARG A 76 -5.76 -0.13 1.39
N LEU A 77 -6.18 1.13 1.38
CA LEU A 77 -6.39 1.89 0.16
C LEU A 77 -5.10 2.01 -0.68
N VAL A 78 -3.96 2.32 -0.05
CA VAL A 78 -2.67 2.47 -0.73
C VAL A 78 -2.14 1.10 -1.17
N PHE A 79 -2.25 0.11 -0.28
CA PHE A 79 -1.89 -1.28 -0.55
C PHE A 79 -2.59 -1.81 -1.82
N ASP A 80 -3.92 -1.72 -1.88
CA ASP A 80 -4.69 -2.28 -3.00
C ASP A 80 -4.45 -1.52 -4.32
N GLN A 81 -3.96 -0.27 -4.26
CA GLN A 81 -3.57 0.48 -5.46
C GLN A 81 -2.18 0.10 -5.95
N ALA A 82 -1.21 -0.06 -5.06
CA ALA A 82 0.19 -0.31 -5.42
C ALA A 82 0.46 -1.77 -5.82
N MET A 83 -0.30 -2.72 -5.27
CA MET A 83 0.09 -4.14 -5.18
C MET A 83 -0.82 -5.04 -6.02
N PRO A 84 -0.36 -5.63 -7.14
CA PRO A 84 -1.14 -6.64 -7.85
C PRO A 84 -1.27 -7.98 -7.13
N SER A 85 -0.24 -8.39 -6.38
CA SER A 85 -0.18 -9.70 -5.73
C SER A 85 0.56 -9.64 -4.42
N VAL A 86 0.13 -10.46 -3.45
CA VAL A 86 0.77 -10.55 -2.13
C VAL A 86 0.49 -11.91 -1.49
N ARG A 87 1.50 -12.46 -0.82
CA ARG A 87 1.39 -13.62 0.06
C ARG A 87 2.32 -13.44 1.25
N ILE A 88 1.81 -13.76 2.43
CA ILE A 88 2.57 -13.85 3.66
C ILE A 88 2.18 -15.17 4.30
N ASP A 89 3.17 -16.02 4.57
CA ASP A 89 2.93 -17.37 5.08
C ASP A 89 3.01 -17.42 6.62
N LYS A 90 3.80 -16.55 7.26
CA LYS A 90 4.01 -16.49 8.72
C LYS A 90 4.24 -15.05 9.20
N ASP A 91 3.83 -14.78 10.44
CA ASP A 91 4.29 -13.59 11.17
C ASP A 91 5.73 -13.78 11.66
N VAL A 92 6.52 -12.71 11.74
CA VAL A 92 7.87 -12.76 12.37
C VAL A 92 7.83 -13.28 13.80
N SER A 93 6.74 -13.05 14.54
CA SER A 93 6.57 -13.64 15.87
C SER A 93 6.51 -15.17 15.85
N GLU A 94 5.89 -15.78 14.82
CA GLU A 94 5.85 -17.23 14.67
C GLU A 94 7.22 -17.76 14.30
N ILE A 95 7.91 -17.09 13.38
CA ILE A 95 9.26 -17.43 12.94
C ILE A 95 10.26 -17.43 14.11
N LEU A 96 10.22 -16.40 14.96
CA LEU A 96 11.05 -16.33 16.17
C LEU A 96 10.77 -17.52 17.10
N CYS A 97 9.50 -17.80 17.39
CA CYS A 97 9.12 -18.90 18.28
C CYS A 97 9.55 -20.26 17.74
N GLU A 98 9.32 -20.52 16.44
CA GLU A 98 9.73 -21.76 15.77
C GLU A 98 11.26 -21.93 15.74
N SER A 99 11.99 -20.82 15.69
CA SER A 99 13.46 -20.78 15.77
C SER A 99 13.99 -20.90 17.21
N GLY A 100 13.12 -21.13 18.19
CA GLY A 100 13.48 -21.30 19.60
C GLY A 100 13.75 -19.98 20.34
N ILE A 101 13.26 -18.85 19.85
CA ILE A 101 13.44 -17.52 20.44
C ILE A 101 12.09 -17.05 21.00
N PRO A 102 11.90 -17.07 22.33
CA PRO A 102 10.69 -16.53 22.94
C PRO A 102 10.55 -15.03 22.66
N LEU A 103 9.32 -14.55 22.42
CA LEU A 103 9.09 -13.10 22.21
C LEU A 103 9.51 -12.26 23.42
N SER A 104 9.51 -12.84 24.63
CA SER A 104 10.01 -12.21 25.86
C SER A 104 11.51 -11.95 25.88
N ASP A 105 12.27 -12.60 24.99
CA ASP A 105 13.70 -12.36 24.85
C ASP A 105 14.01 -11.11 24.03
N ILE A 106 13.03 -10.58 23.28
CA ILE A 106 13.19 -9.38 22.46
C ILE A 106 13.01 -8.16 23.35
N GLY A 107 14.12 -7.46 23.61
CA GLY A 107 14.13 -6.26 24.47
C GLY A 107 13.63 -5.02 23.75
N SER A 108 13.91 -4.92 22.45
CA SER A 108 13.49 -3.78 21.63
C SER A 108 13.10 -4.20 20.22
N ILE A 109 12.18 -3.46 19.62
CA ILE A 109 11.85 -3.49 18.20
C ILE A 109 12.17 -2.10 17.65
N VAL A 110 12.92 -2.02 16.56
CA VAL A 110 13.12 -0.82 15.78
C VAL A 110 12.24 -0.94 14.55
N TRP A 111 11.27 -0.06 14.41
CA TRP A 111 10.64 0.18 13.11
C TRP A 111 11.57 1.08 12.31
N SER A 112 12.13 0.55 11.22
CA SER A 112 12.81 1.37 10.21
C SER A 112 11.87 2.50 9.79
N HIS A 113 10.59 2.18 9.62
CA HIS A 113 9.50 3.13 9.51
C HIS A 113 8.14 2.44 9.71
N TYR A 114 7.06 3.21 9.57
CA TYR A 114 5.72 2.80 9.98
C TYR A 114 4.87 2.13 8.90
N HIS A 115 5.41 1.86 7.70
CA HIS A 115 4.63 1.19 6.67
C HIS A 115 4.32 -0.26 7.04
N TRP A 116 3.22 -0.74 6.48
CA TRP A 116 2.54 -1.97 6.86
C TRP A 116 3.38 -3.23 6.69
N ASP A 117 4.37 -3.17 5.82
CA ASP A 117 5.34 -4.20 5.49
C ASP A 117 6.56 -4.20 6.39
N HIS A 118 6.65 -3.31 7.38
CA HIS A 118 7.79 -3.25 8.31
C HIS A 118 7.37 -3.45 9.77
N ILE A 119 6.13 -3.10 10.10
CA ILE A 119 5.70 -2.98 11.49
C ILE A 119 5.24 -4.29 12.15
N GLY A 120 4.87 -5.30 11.36
CA GLY A 120 4.31 -6.57 11.84
C GLY A 120 3.17 -6.41 12.84
N ASN A 121 3.09 -7.34 13.81
CA ASN A 121 2.13 -7.28 14.92
C ASN A 121 2.85 -7.16 16.27
N VAL A 122 3.18 -5.92 16.64
CA VAL A 122 3.90 -5.60 17.89
C VAL A 122 3.09 -5.98 19.15
N ALA A 123 1.76 -6.04 19.07
CA ALA A 123 0.91 -6.38 20.22
C ALA A 123 1.14 -7.82 20.74
N LEU A 124 1.75 -8.69 19.93
CA LEU A 124 2.12 -10.05 20.35
C LEU A 124 3.34 -10.08 21.29
N PHE A 125 4.16 -9.04 21.28
CA PHE A 125 5.35 -8.94 22.14
C PHE A 125 4.97 -8.39 23.52
N PRO A 126 5.60 -8.86 24.61
CA PRO A 126 5.30 -8.35 25.96
C PRO A 126 5.42 -6.83 26.04
N PRO A 127 4.59 -6.12 26.83
CA PRO A 127 4.66 -4.66 26.94
C PRO A 127 6.04 -4.11 27.39
N SER A 128 6.88 -4.96 27.98
CA SER A 128 8.27 -4.63 28.33
C SER A 128 9.23 -4.47 27.14
N THR A 129 8.86 -4.94 25.94
CA THR A 129 9.66 -4.74 24.72
C THR A 129 9.53 -3.29 24.27
N SER A 130 10.61 -2.52 24.22
CA SER A 130 10.54 -1.10 23.80
C SER A 130 10.33 -1.00 22.29
N LEU A 131 9.61 0.02 21.82
CA LEU A 131 9.41 0.30 20.40
C LEU A 131 10.15 1.57 20.01
N TYR A 132 11.18 1.44 19.17
CA TYR A 132 11.94 2.54 18.61
C TYR A 132 11.35 2.96 17.27
N VAL A 133 11.14 4.26 17.11
CA VAL A 133 10.62 4.91 15.90
C VAL A 133 11.51 6.10 15.56
N GLY A 134 11.56 6.52 14.30
CA GLY A 134 12.45 7.62 13.90
C GLY A 134 11.90 9.03 14.19
N PRO A 135 12.72 10.06 13.92
CA PRO A 135 12.40 11.45 14.25
C PRO A 135 11.09 11.94 13.63
N GLY A 136 10.23 12.51 14.47
CA GLY A 136 8.98 13.16 14.06
C GLY A 136 7.77 12.22 14.06
N PHE A 137 7.96 10.92 14.29
CA PHE A 137 6.88 9.94 14.39
C PHE A 137 5.84 10.35 15.43
N LYS A 138 6.26 10.73 16.65
CA LYS A 138 5.36 11.06 17.76
C LYS A 138 4.58 12.34 17.55
N THR A 139 5.06 13.20 16.66
CA THR A 139 4.44 14.48 16.32
C THR A 139 3.60 14.43 15.05
N GLU A 140 3.69 13.34 14.27
CA GLU A 140 2.90 13.17 13.05
C GLU A 140 1.44 12.83 13.39
N PRO A 141 0.47 13.70 13.03
CA PRO A 141 -0.93 13.53 13.42
C PRO A 141 -1.57 12.23 12.94
N ARG A 142 -1.04 11.62 11.88
CA ARG A 142 -1.56 10.36 11.31
C ARG A 142 -0.98 9.10 11.95
N LEU A 143 -0.07 9.23 12.94
CA LEU A 143 0.57 8.10 13.59
C LEU A 143 0.14 7.94 15.05
N LEU A 144 -0.21 9.03 15.74
CA LEU A 144 -0.72 8.98 17.11
C LEU A 144 -1.94 9.89 17.29
N PRO A 145 -3.04 9.41 17.89
CA PRO A 145 -3.25 8.04 18.38
C PRO A 145 -3.40 7.01 17.24
N GLY A 146 -3.19 5.72 17.54
CA GLY A 146 -3.26 4.64 16.55
C GLY A 146 -4.69 4.24 16.15
N PHE A 147 -4.85 3.38 15.16
CA PHE A 147 -6.12 2.76 14.81
C PHE A 147 -6.53 1.67 15.83
N PRO A 148 -7.78 1.59 16.30
CA PRO A 148 -8.97 2.32 15.84
C PRO A 148 -9.27 3.62 16.60
N ASP A 149 -8.42 4.05 17.54
CA ASP A 149 -8.65 5.28 18.31
C ASP A 149 -8.69 6.52 17.39
N ASP A 150 -7.88 6.53 16.34
CA ASP A 150 -8.08 7.37 15.15
C ASP A 150 -8.35 6.49 13.91
N PRO A 151 -9.53 6.64 13.24
CA PRO A 151 -9.87 5.89 12.03
C PRO A 151 -8.98 6.21 10.81
N TYR A 152 -8.20 7.28 10.84
CA TYR A 152 -7.29 7.69 9.77
C TYR A 152 -5.83 7.37 10.05
N SER A 153 -5.53 6.80 11.22
CA SER A 153 -4.18 6.43 11.60
C SER A 153 -3.64 5.30 10.73
N LEU A 154 -2.35 5.39 10.44
CA LEU A 154 -1.63 4.43 9.59
C LEU A 154 -1.05 3.26 10.39
N VAL A 155 -1.08 3.34 11.72
CA VAL A 155 -0.48 2.37 12.64
C VAL A 155 -1.52 1.91 13.66
N PRO A 156 -1.44 0.68 14.19
CA PRO A 156 -2.42 0.19 15.14
C PRO A 156 -2.12 0.70 16.56
N ALA A 157 -3.16 1.09 17.30
CA ALA A 157 -3.06 1.63 18.66
C ALA A 157 -2.51 0.61 19.65
N ASP A 158 -2.80 -0.68 19.44
CA ASP A 158 -2.35 -1.78 20.29
C ASP A 158 -0.82 -1.99 20.26
N ALA A 159 -0.11 -1.46 19.26
CA ALA A 159 1.35 -1.46 19.23
C ALA A 159 1.96 -0.70 20.41
N PHE A 160 1.25 0.30 20.95
CA PHE A 160 1.76 1.23 21.96
C PHE A 160 1.29 0.95 23.39
N VAL A 161 0.33 0.04 23.57
CA VAL A 161 -0.34 -0.17 24.87
C VAL A 161 0.64 -0.69 25.92
N GLY A 162 0.86 0.14 26.96
CA GLY A 162 1.72 -0.21 28.09
C GLY A 162 3.21 -0.32 27.74
N ARG A 163 3.61 0.24 26.58
CA ARG A 163 4.94 0.09 26.00
C ARG A 163 5.70 1.41 26.03
N ASP A 164 7.02 1.34 26.22
CA ASP A 164 7.90 2.48 25.98
C ASP A 164 8.10 2.69 24.48
N VAL A 165 7.66 3.85 23.98
CA VAL A 165 7.85 4.26 22.58
C VAL A 165 8.96 5.30 22.58
N VAL A 166 10.06 5.00 21.90
CA VAL A 166 11.31 5.77 21.95
C VAL A 166 11.58 6.41 20.59
N GLU A 167 11.80 7.72 20.59
CA GLU A 167 12.41 8.42 19.45
C GLU A 167 13.87 8.68 19.82
N PRO A 168 14.86 8.12 19.08
CA PRO A 168 16.26 8.37 19.36
C PRO A 168 16.62 9.85 19.25
N ASP A 169 17.51 10.30 20.13
CA ASP A 169 18.08 11.64 20.04
C ASP A 169 19.28 11.66 19.08
N PHE A 170 19.27 12.64 18.17
CA PHE A 170 20.29 12.88 17.15
C PHE A 170 20.99 14.24 17.35
N ALA A 171 20.86 14.86 18.53
CA ALA A 171 21.39 16.18 18.85
C ALA A 171 22.89 16.22 19.17
N ASP A 172 23.53 15.06 19.38
CA ASP A 172 24.96 14.95 19.69
C ASP A 172 25.89 15.32 18.52
N GLY A 173 25.33 15.47 17.31
CA GLY A 173 26.04 15.85 16.10
C GLY A 173 26.76 14.70 15.40
N LEU A 174 26.63 13.45 15.86
CA LEU A 174 27.23 12.29 15.22
C LEU A 174 26.66 12.12 13.80
N LYS A 175 27.56 11.95 12.82
CA LYS A 175 27.18 11.70 11.43
C LYS A 175 28.01 10.57 10.82
N ILE A 176 27.35 9.72 10.04
CA ILE A 176 27.99 8.64 9.28
C ILE A 176 27.47 8.71 7.84
N GLY A 177 28.37 8.84 6.86
CA GLY A 177 28.02 8.97 5.44
C GLY A 177 27.00 10.08 5.14
N GLY A 178 27.08 11.19 5.87
CA GLY A 178 26.18 12.34 5.70
C GLY A 178 24.78 12.20 6.32
N PHE A 179 24.49 11.11 7.03
CA PHE A 179 23.29 10.94 7.85
C PHE A 179 23.57 11.27 9.31
N ARG A 180 22.59 11.81 10.02
CA ARG A 180 22.66 11.88 11.49
C ARG A 180 22.60 10.45 12.02
N ALA A 181 23.41 10.14 13.03
CA ALA A 181 23.47 8.80 13.58
C ALA A 181 23.26 8.82 15.09
N HIS A 182 22.66 7.75 15.61
CA HIS A 182 22.48 7.49 17.01
C HIS A 182 23.10 6.13 17.34
N ASP A 183 24.02 6.08 18.29
CA ASP A 183 24.64 4.82 18.75
C ASP A 183 23.71 4.13 19.75
N PHE A 184 23.04 3.07 19.29
CA PHE A 184 21.95 2.42 20.03
C PHE A 184 22.43 1.78 21.34
N PHE A 185 23.63 1.20 21.36
CA PHE A 185 24.21 0.58 22.56
C PHE A 185 25.24 1.50 23.26
N GLY A 186 25.64 2.60 22.63
CA GLY A 186 26.63 3.55 23.14
C GLY A 186 28.06 3.02 23.11
N ASP A 187 28.31 1.92 22.41
CA ASP A 187 29.62 1.25 22.32
C ASP A 187 30.12 1.11 20.87
N GLY A 188 29.38 1.67 19.93
CA GLY A 188 29.70 1.73 18.51
C GLY A 188 29.50 0.44 17.73
N SER A 189 28.74 -0.51 18.29
CA SER A 189 28.40 -1.79 17.66
C SER A 189 27.15 -1.75 16.75
N PHE A 190 26.20 -0.85 17.03
CA PHE A 190 24.99 -0.68 16.20
C PHE A 190 24.51 0.77 16.19
N TYR A 191 24.34 1.33 15.00
CA TYR A 191 23.85 2.70 14.82
C TYR A 191 22.49 2.71 14.13
N LEU A 192 21.63 3.63 14.55
CA LEU A 192 20.46 4.06 13.79
C LEU A 192 20.82 5.33 13.01
N LEU A 193 20.51 5.35 11.73
CA LEU A 193 20.78 6.47 10.83
C LEU A 193 19.45 7.12 10.45
N ASP A 194 19.33 8.44 10.65
CA ASP A 194 18.19 9.22 10.19
C ASP A 194 18.27 9.44 8.68
N THR A 195 17.40 8.76 7.94
CA THR A 195 17.42 8.66 6.47
C THR A 195 16.10 9.14 5.87
N PRO A 196 15.84 10.46 5.89
CA PRO A 196 14.53 11.01 5.56
C PRO A 196 14.20 10.94 4.06
N GLY A 197 12.91 11.06 3.74
CA GLY A 197 12.39 11.20 2.37
C GLY A 197 11.28 10.20 2.04
N HIS A 198 11.50 8.92 2.34
CA HIS A 198 10.47 7.88 2.14
C HIS A 198 9.21 8.17 2.94
N CYS A 199 9.36 8.32 4.25
CA CYS A 199 8.31 8.84 5.11
C CYS A 199 8.92 9.49 6.35
N VAL A 200 8.07 10.12 7.18
CA VAL A 200 8.50 10.70 8.45
C VAL A 200 9.11 9.62 9.35
N GLY A 201 10.25 9.92 9.94
CA GLY A 201 10.94 9.03 10.85
C GLY A 201 11.55 7.78 10.19
N HIS A 202 11.84 7.78 8.89
CA HIS A 202 12.55 6.67 8.27
C HIS A 202 13.99 6.55 8.80
N LEU A 203 14.37 5.33 9.20
CA LEU A 203 15.65 4.95 9.77
C LEU A 203 16.30 3.83 8.98
N CYS A 204 17.62 3.89 8.83
CA CYS A 204 18.43 2.72 8.47
C CYS A 204 19.22 2.23 9.68
N GLY A 205 19.59 0.96 9.70
CA GLY A 205 20.52 0.39 10.67
C GLY A 205 21.93 0.28 10.09
N LEU A 206 22.96 0.47 10.91
CA LEU A 206 24.35 0.18 10.55
C LEU A 206 24.97 -0.68 11.65
N ALA A 207 25.06 -2.00 11.40
CA ALA A 207 25.48 -3.00 12.36
C ALA A 207 26.93 -3.41 12.12
N ARG A 208 27.79 -3.25 13.13
CA ARG A 208 29.18 -3.68 13.06
C ARG A 208 29.27 -5.18 13.26
N THR A 209 29.72 -5.89 12.23
CA THR A 209 29.86 -7.35 12.24
C THR A 209 31.26 -7.83 12.62
N THR A 210 32.29 -7.05 12.30
CA THR A 210 33.68 -7.21 12.75
C THR A 210 34.27 -5.82 13.04
N ALA A 211 35.48 -5.72 13.60
CA ALA A 211 36.13 -4.43 13.84
C ALA A 211 36.08 -3.46 12.63
N ASP A 212 36.19 -4.03 11.42
CA ASP A 212 36.32 -3.28 10.17
C ASP A 212 35.15 -3.49 9.18
N SER A 213 34.09 -4.24 9.53
CA SER A 213 33.00 -4.53 8.57
C SER A 213 31.61 -4.31 9.16
N PHE A 214 30.67 -3.93 8.28
CA PHE A 214 29.31 -3.58 8.65
C PHE A 214 28.26 -4.14 7.70
N LEU A 215 27.06 -4.34 8.23
CA LEU A 215 25.83 -4.49 7.46
C LEU A 215 25.05 -3.18 7.52
N PHE A 216 24.60 -2.69 6.36
CA PHE A 216 23.68 -1.56 6.26
C PHE A 216 22.26 -2.10 6.06
N LEU A 217 21.40 -1.96 7.06
CA LEU A 217 20.01 -2.41 7.06
C LEU A 217 19.15 -1.27 6.52
N GLY A 218 18.79 -1.36 5.24
CA GLY A 218 18.31 -0.22 4.47
C GLY A 218 16.86 0.18 4.71
N GLY A 219 16.01 -0.73 5.20
CA GLY A 219 14.57 -0.53 5.13
C GLY A 219 14.18 -0.13 3.70
N ASP A 220 13.48 0.99 3.62
CA ASP A 220 12.93 1.58 2.39
C ASP A 220 13.66 2.85 1.94
N ILE A 221 14.93 2.99 2.30
CA ILE A 221 15.75 4.06 1.71
C ILE A 221 15.71 3.99 0.17
N CYS A 222 15.61 2.77 -0.38
CA CYS A 222 15.15 2.49 -1.73
C CYS A 222 14.57 1.06 -1.79
N HIS A 223 13.86 0.71 -2.87
CA HIS A 223 13.19 -0.60 -3.01
C HIS A 223 13.82 -1.50 -4.07
N PHE A 224 14.73 -0.97 -4.88
CA PHE A 224 15.35 -1.70 -5.97
C PHE A 224 16.81 -1.31 -6.18
N LEU A 225 17.69 -2.29 -6.36
CA LEU A 225 19.14 -2.04 -6.37
C LEU A 225 19.60 -1.27 -7.61
N GLY A 226 18.78 -1.23 -8.66
CA GLY A 226 18.99 -0.32 -9.80
C GLY A 226 19.01 1.17 -9.43
N LEU A 227 18.52 1.58 -8.25
CA LEU A 227 18.68 2.97 -7.77
C LEU A 227 20.10 3.32 -7.33
N ILE A 228 20.94 2.33 -7.04
CA ILE A 228 22.32 2.53 -6.60
C ILE A 228 23.36 1.81 -7.47
N ARG A 229 22.92 0.98 -8.42
CA ARG A 229 23.78 0.17 -9.29
C ARG A 229 23.36 0.30 -10.78
N PRO A 230 24.33 0.32 -11.71
CA PRO A 230 25.75 0.57 -11.47
C PRO A 230 25.96 2.03 -11.01
N ASN A 231 27.17 2.41 -10.62
CA ASN A 231 27.49 3.81 -10.33
C ASN A 231 28.95 4.14 -10.69
N ALA A 232 29.36 5.40 -10.55
CA ALA A 232 30.69 5.84 -11.01
C ALA A 232 31.85 5.13 -10.30
N SER A 233 31.69 4.82 -9.01
CA SER A 233 32.68 4.11 -8.20
C SER A 233 32.55 2.59 -8.30
N LEU A 234 31.39 2.11 -8.74
CA LEU A 234 31.07 0.69 -8.95
C LEU A 234 30.39 0.50 -10.32
N PRO A 235 31.15 0.62 -11.43
CA PRO A 235 30.60 0.41 -12.75
C PRO A 235 30.18 -1.05 -12.96
N PHE A 236 29.35 -1.28 -13.98
CA PHE A 236 29.17 -2.64 -14.47
C PHE A 236 30.54 -3.28 -14.81
N PRO A 237 30.75 -4.55 -14.44
CA PRO A 237 31.92 -5.29 -14.91
C PRO A 237 31.82 -5.53 -16.43
N ALA A 238 32.95 -5.82 -17.09
CA ALA A 238 32.95 -6.12 -18.52
C ALA A 238 31.96 -7.25 -18.88
N HIS A 239 31.90 -8.27 -18.01
CA HIS A 239 30.91 -9.35 -18.08
C HIS A 239 30.26 -9.51 -16.72
N ILE A 240 28.93 -9.71 -16.70
CA ILE A 240 28.20 -10.01 -15.47
C ILE A 240 28.63 -11.40 -14.97
N PRO A 241 28.97 -11.56 -13.67
CA PRO A 241 29.33 -12.85 -13.11
C PRO A 241 28.25 -13.90 -13.38
N LYS A 242 28.66 -15.09 -13.80
CA LYS A 242 27.73 -16.18 -14.14
C LYS A 242 26.86 -16.55 -12.94
N GLU A 243 27.44 -16.52 -11.75
CA GLU A 243 26.79 -16.88 -10.49
C GLU A 243 25.73 -15.87 -10.05
N ALA A 244 25.75 -14.66 -10.60
CA ALA A 244 24.74 -13.63 -10.38
C ALA A 244 23.58 -13.70 -11.38
N LEU A 245 23.67 -14.51 -12.43
CA LEU A 245 22.63 -14.66 -13.44
C LEU A 245 21.81 -15.92 -13.20
N ASP A 246 20.50 -15.82 -13.43
CA ASP A 246 19.64 -16.99 -13.41
C ASP A 246 20.02 -17.95 -14.55
N GLU A 247 19.73 -19.24 -14.37
CA GLU A 247 19.88 -20.25 -15.41
C GLU A 247 18.84 -20.05 -16.52
N ASP A 248 19.16 -19.18 -17.48
CA ASP A 248 18.31 -18.81 -18.61
C ASP A 248 19.14 -18.86 -19.91
N SER A 249 18.64 -19.58 -20.91
CA SER A 249 19.32 -19.73 -22.21
C SER A 249 19.48 -18.42 -22.97
N PHE A 250 18.79 -17.35 -22.53
CA PHE A 250 18.99 -16.01 -23.06
C PHE A 250 20.38 -15.44 -22.75
N PHE A 251 20.95 -15.74 -21.57
CA PHE A 251 22.22 -15.15 -21.16
C PHE A 251 23.40 -15.88 -21.82
N PRO A 252 24.21 -15.20 -22.66
CA PRO A 252 25.41 -15.81 -23.21
C PRO A 252 26.46 -16.02 -22.11
N THR A 253 27.40 -16.94 -22.33
CA THR A 253 28.53 -17.16 -21.43
C THR A 253 29.84 -16.91 -22.18
N PRO A 254 30.60 -15.84 -21.86
CA PRO A 254 30.32 -14.84 -20.81
C PRO A 254 29.20 -13.85 -21.21
N CYS A 255 28.51 -13.27 -20.22
CA CYS A 255 27.39 -12.35 -20.43
C CYS A 255 27.90 -10.90 -20.42
N PRO A 256 27.94 -10.17 -21.56
CA PRO A 256 28.46 -8.81 -21.59
C PRO A 256 27.48 -7.85 -20.90
N CYS A 257 28.01 -6.86 -20.16
CA CYS A 257 27.15 -5.87 -19.49
C CYS A 257 26.32 -5.00 -20.47
N SER A 258 26.72 -4.90 -21.74
CA SER A 258 25.99 -4.15 -22.76
C SER A 258 24.56 -4.66 -22.96
N LEU A 259 24.29 -5.94 -22.67
CA LEU A 259 22.93 -6.49 -22.67
C LEU A 259 21.97 -5.72 -21.76
N PHE A 260 22.48 -5.14 -20.68
CA PHE A 260 21.72 -4.33 -19.72
C PHE A 260 21.98 -2.84 -19.94
N ALA A 261 23.25 -2.43 -20.10
CA ALA A 261 23.63 -1.02 -20.21
C ALA A 261 23.02 -0.33 -21.46
N ASP A 262 22.87 -1.03 -22.59
CA ASP A 262 22.30 -0.45 -23.81
C ASP A 262 20.80 -0.11 -23.62
N GLN A 263 20.14 -0.82 -22.70
CA GLN A 263 18.73 -0.63 -22.33
C GLN A 263 18.54 0.37 -21.19
N HIS A 264 19.61 1.01 -20.69
CA HIS A 264 19.49 1.97 -19.59
C HIS A 264 18.43 3.04 -19.91
N PRO A 265 17.45 3.25 -19.00
CA PRO A 265 16.26 4.03 -19.32
C PRO A 265 16.43 5.54 -19.16
N ILE A 266 17.45 5.99 -18.42
CA ILE A 266 17.71 7.41 -18.12
C ILE A 266 18.74 8.02 -19.07
N THR A 267 19.87 7.32 -19.32
CA THR A 267 21.00 7.90 -20.06
C THR A 267 21.50 6.97 -21.17
N LYS A 268 22.06 7.59 -22.21
CA LYS A 268 22.88 6.92 -23.24
C LYS A 268 24.36 7.21 -23.12
N THR A 269 24.75 8.17 -22.28
CA THR A 269 26.14 8.53 -22.01
C THR A 269 26.54 8.01 -20.64
N GLY A 270 27.57 7.15 -20.59
CA GLY A 270 28.00 6.49 -19.35
C GLY A 270 26.99 5.52 -18.71
N PRO A 271 26.22 4.71 -19.46
CA PRO A 271 25.22 3.81 -18.87
C PRO A 271 25.82 2.73 -17.98
N CYS A 272 27.11 2.41 -18.13
CA CYS A 272 27.80 1.48 -17.25
C CYS A 272 28.18 2.06 -15.88
N GLN A 273 27.97 3.36 -15.65
CA GLN A 273 28.45 4.11 -14.48
C GLN A 273 27.35 4.95 -13.83
N THR A 274 26.11 4.79 -14.27
CA THR A 274 24.97 5.59 -13.79
C THR A 274 23.92 4.64 -13.19
N PRO A 275 23.32 4.98 -12.03
CA PRO A 275 22.23 4.19 -11.50
C PRO A 275 21.12 4.01 -12.52
N PHE A 276 20.62 2.79 -12.62
CA PHE A 276 19.66 2.40 -13.65
C PHE A 276 18.32 3.12 -13.51
N TYR A 277 17.94 3.47 -12.28
CA TYR A 277 16.69 4.13 -11.92
C TYR A 277 16.92 5.28 -10.92
N GLU A 278 15.90 6.13 -10.79
CA GLU A 278 15.75 7.14 -9.74
C GLU A 278 14.54 6.83 -8.86
N VAL A 279 14.44 7.51 -7.72
CA VAL A 279 13.27 7.50 -6.84
C VAL A 279 12.05 8.01 -7.61
N SER A 280 10.92 7.31 -7.48
CA SER A 280 9.68 7.72 -8.14
C SER A 280 9.14 9.05 -7.61
N SER A 281 8.86 9.97 -8.54
CA SER A 281 8.12 11.21 -8.31
C SER A 281 6.69 11.20 -8.87
N TYR A 282 6.17 10.02 -9.23
CA TYR A 282 4.79 9.87 -9.70
C TYR A 282 3.79 10.22 -8.59
N GLU A 283 2.57 10.64 -8.96
CA GLU A 283 1.55 11.08 -8.00
C GLU A 283 1.22 10.01 -6.93
N ALA A 284 1.25 8.74 -7.31
CA ALA A 284 0.98 7.60 -6.43
C ALA A 284 2.25 6.96 -5.83
N THR A 285 3.36 7.70 -5.80
CA THR A 285 4.64 7.22 -5.25
C THR A 285 4.53 6.85 -3.76
N ALA A 286 5.34 5.88 -3.34
CA ALA A 286 5.46 5.48 -1.94
C ALA A 286 6.27 6.51 -1.10
N PHE A 287 6.98 7.44 -1.76
CA PHE A 287 7.83 8.43 -1.11
C PHE A 287 7.05 9.71 -0.77
N THR A 288 7.04 10.09 0.51
CA THR A 288 6.39 11.32 1.00
C THR A 288 7.09 12.57 0.46
N ASP A 289 8.42 12.55 0.38
CA ASP A 289 9.24 13.58 -0.26
C ASP A 289 10.24 12.90 -1.22
N PRO A 290 9.88 12.72 -2.51
CA PRO A 290 10.74 12.07 -3.49
C PRO A 290 12.09 12.75 -3.69
N GLN A 291 12.16 14.08 -3.56
CA GLN A 291 13.41 14.81 -3.75
C GLN A 291 14.37 14.56 -2.59
N LEU A 292 13.87 14.63 -1.35
CA LEU A 292 14.66 14.32 -0.16
C LEU A 292 15.05 12.84 -0.12
N ALA A 293 14.15 11.94 -0.52
CA ALA A 293 14.44 10.52 -0.66
C ALA A 293 15.57 10.27 -1.66
N GLN A 294 15.53 10.92 -2.83
CA GLN A 294 16.59 10.82 -3.81
C GLN A 294 17.95 11.30 -3.26
N GLN A 295 17.96 12.36 -2.44
CA GLN A 295 19.18 12.81 -1.76
C GLN A 295 19.72 11.78 -0.77
N SER A 296 18.83 11.11 -0.03
CA SER A 296 19.20 9.99 0.86
C SER A 296 19.78 8.82 0.06
N VAL A 297 19.14 8.41 -1.04
CA VAL A 297 19.67 7.38 -1.97
C VAL A 297 21.04 7.77 -2.53
N THR A 298 21.24 9.04 -2.89
CA THR A 298 22.54 9.50 -3.41
C THR A 298 23.66 9.34 -2.37
N LYS A 299 23.38 9.59 -1.08
CA LYS A 299 24.37 9.35 -0.01
C LYS A 299 24.67 7.85 0.16
N LEU A 300 23.70 6.97 -0.09
CA LEU A 300 23.87 5.51 -0.02
C LEU A 300 24.95 5.00 -1.00
N LEU A 301 25.22 5.72 -2.10
CA LEU A 301 26.27 5.36 -3.06
C LEU A 301 27.66 5.28 -2.43
N GLU A 302 27.96 6.12 -1.41
CA GLU A 302 29.25 6.07 -0.71
C GLU A 302 29.39 4.78 0.11
N PHE A 303 28.30 4.31 0.73
CA PHE A 303 28.26 3.05 1.46
C PHE A 303 28.38 1.86 0.51
N GLU A 304 27.64 1.86 -0.60
CA GLU A 304 27.69 0.79 -1.60
C GLU A 304 29.11 0.61 -2.17
N SER A 305 29.82 1.72 -2.35
CA SER A 305 31.20 1.74 -2.85
C SER A 305 32.24 1.21 -1.86
N SER A 306 31.90 1.10 -0.57
CA SER A 306 32.82 0.61 0.45
C SER A 306 32.96 -0.92 0.39
N PRO A 307 34.18 -1.50 0.33
CA PRO A 307 34.36 -2.95 0.41
C PRO A 307 34.02 -3.52 1.80
N ASP A 308 33.84 -2.65 2.79
CA ASP A 308 33.65 -2.98 4.20
C ASP A 308 32.17 -2.94 4.63
N ILE A 309 31.25 -2.63 3.70
CA ILE A 309 29.83 -2.54 3.98
C ILE A 309 29.04 -3.40 3.01
N LEU A 310 28.22 -4.31 3.51
CA LEU A 310 27.21 -5.01 2.73
C LEU A 310 25.85 -4.30 2.91
N ILE A 311 25.29 -3.81 1.81
CA ILE A 311 23.96 -3.21 1.78
C ILE A 311 22.90 -4.32 1.74
N CYS A 312 21.99 -4.29 2.71
CA CYS A 312 20.83 -5.16 2.79
C CYS A 312 19.56 -4.30 2.74
N ILE A 313 18.96 -4.18 1.55
CA ILE A 313 17.66 -3.51 1.36
C ILE A 313 16.54 -4.50 1.69
N ALA A 314 15.48 -4.05 2.40
CA ALA A 314 14.39 -4.93 2.85
C ALA A 314 13.81 -5.76 1.69
N HIS A 315 13.66 -5.12 0.54
CA HIS A 315 13.04 -5.70 -0.65
C HIS A 315 13.98 -6.34 -1.66
N ASP A 316 15.26 -6.54 -1.32
CA ASP A 316 16.21 -7.21 -2.20
C ASP A 316 16.06 -8.74 -2.16
N THR A 317 15.45 -9.27 -3.23
CA THR A 317 15.24 -10.72 -3.39
C THR A 317 16.53 -11.53 -3.36
N GLU A 318 17.68 -10.93 -3.67
CA GLU A 318 18.98 -11.63 -3.67
C GLU A 318 19.44 -12.00 -2.26
N LEU A 319 18.97 -11.30 -1.22
CA LEU A 319 19.29 -11.64 0.17
C LEU A 319 18.78 -13.04 0.51
N LEU A 320 17.50 -13.32 0.24
CA LEU A 320 16.88 -14.62 0.53
C LEU A 320 17.40 -15.74 -0.37
N ARG A 321 17.89 -15.43 -1.57
CA ARG A 321 18.45 -16.44 -2.50
C ARG A 321 19.84 -16.92 -2.10
N HIS A 322 20.58 -16.12 -1.32
CA HIS A 322 22.02 -16.34 -1.16
C HIS A 322 22.52 -16.31 0.27
N LEU A 323 21.82 -15.67 1.19
CA LEU A 323 22.21 -15.56 2.59
C LEU A 323 21.43 -16.56 3.45
N PRO A 324 22.04 -17.08 4.54
CA PRO A 324 21.32 -17.93 5.47
C PRO A 324 20.25 -17.12 6.21
N THR A 325 19.05 -17.68 6.33
CA THR A 325 17.94 -17.10 7.08
C THR A 325 17.82 -17.77 8.45
N LEU A 326 17.25 -17.06 9.42
CA LEU A 326 16.92 -17.58 10.74
C LEU A 326 16.00 -18.79 10.64
N ASN A 327 15.03 -18.74 9.73
CA ASN A 327 13.99 -19.74 9.56
C ASN A 327 14.54 -21.06 9.05
N ASP A 328 15.56 -21.02 8.16
CA ASP A 328 16.17 -22.23 7.59
C ASP A 328 17.43 -22.67 8.34
N SER A 329 18.14 -21.73 8.95
CA SER A 329 19.43 -21.97 9.64
C SER A 329 19.52 -21.13 10.92
N PRO A 330 18.81 -21.49 11.99
CA PRO A 330 18.66 -20.65 13.19
C PRO A 330 19.99 -20.24 13.86
N SER A 331 21.02 -21.07 13.73
CA SER A 331 22.36 -20.84 14.29
C SER A 331 23.30 -20.05 13.37
N ALA A 332 22.97 -19.86 12.09
CA ALA A 332 23.77 -19.07 11.18
C ALA A 332 23.56 -17.57 11.43
N ASP A 333 24.59 -16.78 11.13
CA ASP A 333 24.53 -15.32 11.17
C ASP A 333 25.24 -14.72 9.95
N LEU A 334 25.17 -13.40 9.86
CA LEU A 334 25.71 -12.64 8.74
C LEU A 334 27.12 -12.10 9.00
N ASN A 335 27.74 -12.34 10.14
CA ASN A 335 28.94 -11.59 10.54
C ASN A 335 30.17 -11.89 9.67
N ALA A 336 30.23 -13.09 9.09
CA ALA A 336 31.30 -13.51 8.19
C ALA A 336 31.04 -13.17 6.70
N TRP A 337 30.06 -12.31 6.39
CA TRP A 337 29.64 -12.02 5.01
C TRP A 337 30.79 -11.66 4.07
N LYS A 338 31.78 -10.92 4.58
CA LYS A 338 32.93 -10.44 3.82
C LYS A 338 33.88 -11.57 3.47
N GLU A 339 34.22 -12.42 4.45
CA GLU A 339 35.04 -13.63 4.23
C GLU A 339 34.34 -14.60 3.27
N LYS A 340 33.01 -14.72 3.38
CA LYS A 340 32.19 -15.57 2.51
C LYS A 340 31.96 -15.02 1.10
N GLY A 341 32.39 -13.78 0.82
CA GLY A 341 32.22 -13.13 -0.49
C GLY A 341 30.76 -12.91 -0.87
N TRP A 342 29.86 -12.78 0.12
CA TRP A 342 28.43 -12.65 -0.15
C TRP A 342 28.06 -11.33 -0.83
N LYS A 343 28.78 -10.25 -0.53
CA LYS A 343 28.54 -8.96 -1.20
C LYS A 343 28.70 -9.08 -2.71
N GLU A 344 29.75 -9.73 -3.17
CA GLU A 344 30.07 -9.94 -4.58
C GLU A 344 29.05 -10.86 -5.26
N LYS A 345 28.58 -11.87 -4.54
CA LYS A 345 27.59 -12.84 -5.02
C LYS A 345 26.25 -12.19 -5.33
N ILE A 346 25.74 -11.34 -4.43
CA ILE A 346 24.41 -10.73 -4.58
C ILE A 346 24.41 -9.46 -5.44
N ARG A 347 25.58 -8.81 -5.61
CA ARG A 347 25.72 -7.44 -6.15
C ARG A 347 24.94 -7.19 -7.44
N TRP A 348 25.00 -8.14 -8.37
CA TRP A 348 24.46 -8.00 -9.72
C TRP A 348 23.20 -8.82 -9.97
N GLY A 349 22.66 -9.54 -8.98
CA GLY A 349 21.50 -10.40 -9.18
C GLY A 349 20.22 -9.66 -9.59
N TRP A 350 20.10 -8.38 -9.23
CA TRP A 350 18.99 -7.51 -9.63
C TRP A 350 18.81 -7.37 -11.15
N VAL A 351 19.86 -7.58 -11.96
CA VAL A 351 19.74 -7.49 -13.43
C VAL A 351 18.86 -8.58 -14.02
N ASN A 352 18.60 -9.65 -13.28
CA ASN A 352 17.67 -10.71 -13.71
C ASN A 352 16.20 -10.24 -13.69
N GLU A 353 15.87 -9.18 -12.95
CA GLU A 353 14.55 -8.55 -12.98
C GLU A 353 14.33 -7.73 -14.26
N LEU A 354 15.42 -7.34 -14.96
CA LEU A 354 15.32 -6.52 -16.15
C LEU A 354 14.74 -7.27 -17.37
N PRO A 355 14.03 -6.56 -18.26
CA PRO A 355 13.44 -7.14 -19.47
C PRO A 355 14.50 -7.71 -20.41
N ARG A 356 14.13 -8.76 -21.16
CA ARG A 356 15.04 -9.42 -22.11
C ARG A 356 14.27 -10.08 -23.25
N ALA A 357 14.80 -10.02 -24.47
CA ALA A 357 14.20 -10.65 -25.66
C ALA A 357 12.69 -10.39 -25.86
N GLY A 358 12.22 -9.17 -25.56
CA GLY A 358 10.81 -8.81 -25.72
C GLY A 358 9.85 -9.43 -24.69
N ARG A 359 10.38 -10.01 -23.59
CA ARG A 359 9.62 -10.48 -22.43
C ARG A 359 10.09 -9.78 -21.14
N PRO A 360 9.27 -9.75 -20.08
CA PRO A 360 9.69 -9.32 -18.76
C PRO A 360 10.87 -10.14 -18.22
N GLY A 361 11.50 -9.65 -17.16
CA GLY A 361 12.62 -10.33 -16.49
C GLY A 361 12.19 -11.59 -15.73
N ARG A 362 12.40 -11.63 -14.41
CA ARG A 362 11.93 -12.77 -13.61
C ARG A 362 10.41 -12.84 -13.65
N LYS A 363 9.90 -14.07 -13.54
CA LYS A 363 8.46 -14.29 -13.37
C LYS A 363 8.00 -13.69 -12.03
N PRO A 364 6.74 -13.25 -11.93
CA PRO A 364 6.13 -12.86 -10.65
C PRO A 364 6.43 -13.87 -9.54
N LEU A 365 6.92 -13.41 -8.38
CA LEU A 365 7.12 -14.25 -7.19
C LEU A 365 5.80 -14.82 -6.68
N VAL A 366 4.71 -14.06 -6.87
CA VAL A 366 3.38 -14.41 -6.41
C VAL A 366 2.32 -13.84 -7.36
N GLU A 367 1.22 -14.57 -7.49
CA GLU A 367 0.03 -14.14 -8.21
C GLU A 367 -1.19 -14.08 -7.28
N GLY A 368 -1.88 -12.93 -7.32
CA GLY A 368 -3.10 -12.67 -6.56
C GLY A 368 -2.88 -12.41 -5.07
N TYR A 369 -3.98 -12.17 -4.37
CA TYR A 369 -3.99 -11.95 -2.92
C TYR A 369 -4.23 -13.28 -2.21
N TRP A 370 -3.26 -13.72 -1.42
CA TRP A 370 -3.34 -14.97 -0.67
C TRP A 370 -3.91 -14.76 0.72
N ARG A 371 -4.81 -15.64 1.14
CA ARG A 371 -5.34 -15.73 2.50
C ARG A 371 -5.57 -17.18 2.85
N ASP A 372 -5.11 -17.59 4.02
CA ASP A 372 -5.32 -18.95 4.54
C ASP A 372 -4.92 -20.04 3.52
N GLY A 373 -3.79 -19.83 2.82
CA GLY A 373 -3.27 -20.73 1.80
C GLY A 373 -4.04 -20.76 0.48
N LYS A 374 -4.94 -19.81 0.23
CA LYS A 374 -5.77 -19.73 -0.98
C LYS A 374 -5.68 -18.36 -1.64
N ILE A 375 -5.73 -18.33 -2.97
CA ILE A 375 -5.87 -17.10 -3.74
C ILE A 375 -7.33 -16.64 -3.65
N LEU A 376 -7.56 -15.42 -3.15
CA LEU A 376 -8.90 -14.83 -3.06
C LEU A 376 -9.31 -14.12 -4.35
N CYS A 377 -8.36 -13.45 -5.01
CA CYS A 377 -8.62 -12.57 -6.15
C CYS A 377 -7.46 -12.62 -7.14
N LEU A 378 -7.79 -12.73 -8.43
CA LEU A 378 -6.84 -12.55 -9.53
C LEU A 378 -6.71 -11.04 -9.86
N PRO A 379 -5.62 -10.59 -10.51
CA PRO A 379 -5.29 -9.17 -10.71
C PRO A 379 -6.36 -8.30 -11.40
N SER A 380 -7.38 -8.89 -12.03
CA SER A 380 -8.49 -8.16 -12.68
C SER A 380 -9.64 -7.80 -11.75
N TRP A 381 -9.63 -8.24 -10.48
CA TRP A 381 -10.73 -8.05 -9.54
C TRP A 381 -10.40 -6.99 -8.49
N GLN A 382 -10.95 -5.79 -8.64
CA GLN A 382 -10.93 -4.78 -7.57
C GLN A 382 -11.96 -5.14 -6.49
N PRO A 383 -11.57 -5.24 -5.21
CA PRO A 383 -12.50 -5.59 -4.14
C PRO A 383 -13.64 -4.59 -3.93
N SER A 384 -14.85 -5.09 -3.68
CA SER A 384 -16.07 -4.28 -3.44
C SER A 384 -15.97 -3.26 -2.28
N TRP A 385 -15.00 -3.39 -1.38
CA TRP A 385 -14.76 -2.46 -0.27
C TRP A 385 -14.20 -1.11 -0.75
N SER A 386 -13.44 -1.07 -1.85
CA SER A 386 -12.91 0.17 -2.44
C SER A 386 -14.04 1.10 -2.92
N ARG A 387 -15.11 0.52 -3.49
CA ARG A 387 -16.35 1.24 -3.82
C ARG A 387 -17.10 1.74 -2.58
N LYS A 388 -17.15 0.93 -1.51
CA LYS A 388 -17.77 1.35 -0.24
C LYS A 388 -17.00 2.49 0.43
N TYR A 389 -15.68 2.55 0.30
CA TYR A 389 -14.88 3.58 0.96
C TYR A 389 -14.86 4.92 0.20
N LEU A 390 -14.89 4.90 -1.14
CA LEU A 390 -15.14 6.11 -1.95
C LEU A 390 -16.48 6.78 -1.60
N SER A 391 -17.46 6.00 -1.11
CA SER A 391 -18.75 6.54 -0.65
C SER A 391 -18.77 7.08 0.79
N ARG A 392 -17.72 6.80 1.61
CA ARG A 392 -17.67 7.16 3.03
C ARG A 392 -16.86 8.42 3.35
N ARG A 393 -16.13 8.97 2.37
CA ARG A 393 -15.63 10.36 2.44
C ARG A 393 -16.74 11.32 2.05
N ASN A 394 -17.62 11.64 2.99
CA ASN A 394 -18.11 13.02 3.11
C ASN A 394 -18.96 13.19 4.39
N PRO A 395 -18.60 14.13 5.29
CA PRO A 395 -19.62 14.78 6.09
C PRO A 395 -20.54 15.53 5.12
N LYS A 396 -21.74 14.97 4.85
CA LYS A 396 -22.84 15.51 4.04
C LYS A 396 -22.44 16.65 3.07
N MET A 397 -21.68 16.33 2.03
CA MET A 397 -21.70 17.15 0.81
C MET A 397 -22.80 16.61 -0.12
N PRO A 398 -23.48 17.48 -0.89
CA PRO A 398 -24.41 17.04 -1.92
C PRO A 398 -23.74 16.03 -2.85
N SER A 399 -24.46 14.97 -3.22
CA SER A 399 -23.97 13.96 -4.17
C SER A 399 -23.51 14.62 -5.47
N ASN A 400 -22.61 13.98 -6.22
CA ASN A 400 -22.15 14.49 -7.52
C ASN A 400 -23.34 14.73 -8.49
N ASP A 401 -24.41 13.93 -8.35
CA ASP A 401 -25.68 14.10 -9.07
C ASP A 401 -26.47 15.34 -8.61
N SER A 402 -26.39 15.68 -7.32
CA SER A 402 -26.98 16.92 -6.76
C SER A 402 -26.24 18.17 -7.23
N VAL A 403 -24.91 18.11 -7.41
CA VAL A 403 -24.13 19.23 -7.96
C VAL A 403 -24.42 19.39 -9.45
N LYS A 404 -24.44 18.30 -10.23
CA LYS A 404 -24.81 18.32 -11.66
C LYS A 404 -26.21 18.87 -11.90
N SER A 405 -27.21 18.42 -11.13
CA SER A 405 -28.58 18.94 -11.22
C SER A 405 -28.66 20.43 -10.84
N SER A 406 -27.91 20.86 -9.81
CA SER A 406 -27.85 22.27 -9.42
C SER A 406 -27.21 23.15 -10.51
N LEU A 407 -26.15 22.67 -11.18
CA LEU A 407 -25.53 23.39 -12.31
C LEU A 407 -26.47 23.49 -13.50
N HIS A 408 -27.20 22.42 -13.82
CA HIS A 408 -28.22 22.42 -14.87
C HIS A 408 -29.36 23.42 -14.56
N ASP A 409 -29.80 23.50 -13.30
CA ASP A 409 -30.80 24.47 -12.87
C ASP A 409 -30.28 25.91 -12.90
N LEU A 410 -29.03 26.16 -12.47
CA LEU A 410 -28.39 27.47 -12.60
C LEU A 410 -28.29 27.92 -14.05
N GLN A 411 -27.95 27.00 -14.96
CA GLN A 411 -27.89 27.28 -16.39
C GLN A 411 -29.27 27.65 -16.96
N ARG A 412 -30.27 26.81 -16.68
CA ARG A 412 -31.62 26.96 -17.21
C ARG A 412 -32.31 28.22 -16.69
N THR A 413 -32.12 28.53 -15.40
CA THR A 413 -32.75 29.67 -14.75
C THR A 413 -31.97 30.97 -14.90
N GLN A 414 -30.66 30.89 -15.20
CA GLN A 414 -29.72 32.02 -15.28
C GLN A 414 -29.68 32.87 -14.00
N LYS A 415 -30.12 32.29 -12.87
CA LYS A 415 -30.27 32.98 -11.59
C LYS A 415 -28.89 33.27 -10.99
N HIS A 416 -28.63 34.52 -10.63
CA HIS A 416 -27.33 35.03 -10.16
C HIS A 416 -26.23 35.12 -11.22
N SER A 417 -26.60 35.12 -12.51
CA SER A 417 -25.64 35.37 -13.59
C SER A 417 -24.96 36.74 -13.43
N ASP A 418 -23.63 36.74 -13.53
CA ASP A 418 -22.74 37.89 -13.39
C ASP A 418 -22.00 38.21 -14.72
N LEU A 419 -22.30 37.44 -15.77
CA LEU A 419 -21.78 37.60 -17.13
C LEU A 419 -22.91 37.32 -18.14
N ALA A 420 -22.91 38.02 -19.27
CA ALA A 420 -23.80 37.74 -20.39
C ALA A 420 -23.00 37.41 -21.65
N ILE A 421 -23.41 36.37 -22.38
CA ILE A 421 -22.91 36.07 -23.73
C ILE A 421 -23.98 36.47 -24.73
N GLU A 422 -23.66 37.42 -25.62
CA GLU A 422 -24.53 37.86 -26.71
C GLU A 422 -24.05 37.29 -28.04
N CYS A 423 -24.93 36.57 -28.74
CA CYS A 423 -24.67 35.98 -30.04
C CYS A 423 -25.81 36.29 -31.00
N ASN A 424 -25.55 37.03 -32.08
CA ASN A 424 -26.48 37.28 -33.18
C ASN A 424 -27.93 37.60 -32.75
N GLY A 425 -28.10 38.42 -31.71
CA GLY A 425 -29.41 38.83 -31.16
C GLY A 425 -29.95 37.96 -30.00
N GLY A 426 -29.35 36.80 -29.74
CA GLY A 426 -29.59 36.00 -28.54
C GLY A 426 -28.69 36.41 -27.37
N ARG A 427 -29.23 36.42 -26.15
CA ARG A 427 -28.50 36.76 -24.92
C ARG A 427 -28.62 35.64 -23.89
N PHE A 428 -27.50 35.19 -23.35
CA PHE A 428 -27.41 34.12 -22.37
C PHE A 428 -26.74 34.63 -21.08
N GLY A 429 -27.48 34.67 -19.97
CA GLY A 429 -26.89 34.89 -18.65
C GLY A 429 -26.10 33.67 -18.21
N VAL A 430 -24.83 33.87 -17.86
CA VAL A 430 -23.88 32.83 -17.43
C VAL A 430 -23.13 33.27 -16.18
N HIS A 431 -22.45 32.33 -15.51
CA HIS A 431 -21.69 32.56 -14.28
C HIS A 431 -20.19 32.54 -14.57
N LYS A 432 -19.45 33.61 -14.27
CA LYS A 432 -17.99 33.73 -14.49
C LYS A 432 -17.25 32.56 -13.84
N ALA A 433 -17.61 32.24 -12.61
CA ALA A 433 -17.00 31.13 -11.85
C ALA A 433 -17.14 29.76 -12.54
N ILE A 434 -18.12 29.58 -13.43
CA ILE A 434 -18.33 28.33 -14.16
C ILE A 434 -17.62 28.39 -15.52
N VAL A 435 -17.88 29.44 -16.30
CA VAL A 435 -17.43 29.50 -17.71
C VAL A 435 -15.96 29.90 -17.87
N CYS A 436 -15.39 30.71 -16.97
CA CYS A 436 -13.99 31.14 -17.06
C CYS A 436 -13.03 30.05 -16.61
N LEU A 437 -13.40 29.22 -15.62
CA LEU A 437 -12.62 28.04 -15.23
C LEU A 437 -12.49 27.02 -16.37
N GLN A 438 -13.49 26.98 -17.25
CA GLN A 438 -13.57 25.98 -18.32
C GLN A 438 -13.21 26.53 -19.71
N SER A 439 -12.95 27.83 -19.84
CA SER A 439 -12.57 28.46 -21.10
C SER A 439 -11.60 29.60 -20.88
N GLN A 440 -10.33 29.37 -21.23
CA GLN A 440 -9.28 30.40 -21.20
C GLN A 440 -9.64 31.61 -22.06
N ALA A 441 -10.34 31.40 -23.18
CA ALA A 441 -10.78 32.49 -24.05
C ALA A 441 -11.85 33.38 -23.39
N LEU A 442 -12.81 32.79 -22.67
CA LEU A 442 -13.82 33.55 -21.93
C LEU A 442 -13.22 34.21 -20.69
N SER A 443 -12.25 33.57 -20.02
CA SER A 443 -11.49 34.17 -18.91
C SER A 443 -10.75 35.42 -19.38
N ALA A 444 -9.93 35.30 -20.44
CA ALA A 444 -9.20 36.43 -21.00
C ALA A 444 -10.15 37.55 -21.50
N ALA A 445 -11.31 37.19 -22.05
CA ALA A 445 -12.31 38.18 -22.47
C ALA A 445 -12.95 38.93 -21.28
N CYS A 446 -13.02 38.31 -20.09
CA CYS A 446 -13.47 38.96 -18.86
C CYS A 446 -12.38 39.87 -18.27
N ASP A 447 -11.13 39.41 -18.25
CA ASP A 447 -9.99 40.13 -17.65
C ASP A 447 -9.66 41.43 -18.40
N ASN A 448 -10.01 41.50 -19.69
CA ASN A 448 -9.78 42.65 -20.55
C ASN A 448 -10.98 43.63 -20.63
N GLN A 449 -12.00 43.51 -19.79
CA GLN A 449 -13.14 44.44 -19.78
C GLN A 449 -12.94 45.65 -18.86
N PRO A 450 -13.45 46.85 -19.21
CA PRO A 450 -13.40 48.03 -18.33
C PRO A 450 -14.24 47.81 -17.06
N GLU A 451 -13.74 48.22 -15.89
CA GLU A 451 -14.46 48.13 -14.61
C GLU A 451 -15.68 49.07 -14.58
N GLY A 452 -16.87 48.53 -14.29
CA GLY A 452 -18.11 49.29 -14.11
C GLY A 452 -19.31 48.38 -13.76
N ASP A 453 -20.26 48.92 -12.98
CA ASP A 453 -21.38 48.27 -12.26
C ASP A 453 -22.47 47.57 -13.11
N THR A 454 -22.14 47.00 -14.27
CA THR A 454 -23.08 46.18 -15.07
C THR A 454 -22.51 44.80 -15.37
N PRO A 455 -23.35 43.75 -15.49
CA PRO A 455 -22.88 42.41 -15.84
C PRO A 455 -22.12 42.47 -17.16
N SER A 456 -20.82 42.14 -17.08
CA SER A 456 -19.87 42.10 -18.19
C SER A 456 -20.50 41.33 -19.36
N THR A 457 -20.50 41.89 -20.57
CA THR A 457 -21.13 41.26 -21.75
C THR A 457 -20.07 40.89 -22.77
N ILE A 458 -20.02 39.62 -23.18
CA ILE A 458 -19.13 39.10 -24.22
C ILE A 458 -19.93 38.90 -25.51
N LYS A 459 -19.49 39.49 -26.61
CA LYS A 459 -20.13 39.36 -27.93
C LYS A 459 -19.46 38.27 -28.76
N VAL A 460 -20.24 37.27 -29.18
CA VAL A 460 -19.81 36.16 -30.04
C VAL A 460 -20.52 36.27 -31.38
N GLN A 461 -19.82 36.68 -32.43
CA GLN A 461 -20.42 36.88 -33.77
C GLN A 461 -20.10 35.77 -34.77
N ARG A 462 -19.10 34.94 -34.49
CA ARG A 462 -18.59 33.91 -35.43
C ARG A 462 -19.41 32.62 -35.49
N PHE A 463 -20.34 32.42 -34.56
CA PHE A 463 -21.11 31.18 -34.42
C PHE A 463 -22.61 31.50 -34.41
N ASP A 464 -23.44 30.54 -34.79
CA ASP A 464 -24.88 30.67 -34.66
C ASP A 464 -25.36 30.49 -33.20
N VAL A 465 -26.57 30.97 -32.92
CA VAL A 465 -27.18 30.95 -31.57
C VAL A 465 -27.28 29.52 -31.02
N PRO A 466 -27.74 28.50 -31.77
CA PRO A 466 -27.76 27.11 -31.30
C PRO A 466 -26.39 26.54 -30.90
N THR A 467 -25.34 26.90 -31.64
CA THR A 467 -23.97 26.42 -31.38
C THR A 467 -23.40 27.06 -30.12
N VAL A 468 -23.62 28.36 -29.93
CA VAL A 468 -23.24 29.04 -28.68
C VAL A 468 -24.03 28.48 -27.50
N LYS A 469 -25.32 28.17 -27.67
CA LYS A 469 -26.11 27.51 -26.62
C LYS A 469 -25.53 26.15 -26.23
N ARG A 470 -25.20 25.29 -27.20
CA ARG A 470 -24.57 23.97 -26.94
C ARG A 470 -23.21 24.08 -26.26
N MET A 471 -22.41 25.07 -26.62
CA MET A 471 -21.16 25.36 -25.92
C MET A 471 -21.43 25.72 -24.45
N ILE A 472 -22.43 26.56 -24.17
CA ILE A 472 -22.80 26.91 -22.79
C ILE A 472 -23.36 25.69 -22.04
N ASP A 473 -24.15 24.83 -22.70
CA ASP A 473 -24.63 23.54 -22.15
C ASP A 473 -23.46 22.66 -21.72
N PHE A 474 -22.45 22.53 -22.58
CA PHE A 474 -21.25 21.77 -22.27
C PHE A 474 -20.44 22.39 -21.12
N LEU A 475 -20.27 23.72 -21.08
CA LEU A 475 -19.54 24.39 -20.01
C LEU A 475 -20.23 24.27 -18.63
N TYR A 476 -21.52 23.95 -18.56
CA TYR A 476 -22.21 23.75 -17.27
C TYR A 476 -22.31 22.28 -16.85
N THR A 477 -22.42 21.38 -17.83
CA THR A 477 -22.80 19.99 -17.57
C THR A 477 -21.73 18.98 -17.95
N GLY A 478 -20.75 19.37 -18.78
CA GLY A 478 -19.75 18.48 -19.38
C GLY A 478 -20.33 17.50 -20.41
N GLU A 479 -21.61 17.64 -20.78
CA GLU A 479 -22.33 16.69 -21.63
C GLU A 479 -23.05 17.44 -22.79
N TYR A 480 -23.15 16.83 -23.96
CA TYR A 480 -23.96 17.34 -25.08
C TYR A 480 -25.29 16.58 -25.11
N GLU A 481 -26.31 17.06 -24.39
CA GLU A 481 -27.59 16.33 -24.25
C GLU A 481 -28.31 16.07 -25.59
N ALA A 482 -28.14 16.93 -26.60
CA ALA A 482 -28.66 16.69 -27.95
C ALA A 482 -28.05 15.46 -28.64
N ILE A 483 -26.79 15.11 -28.31
CA ILE A 483 -26.12 13.91 -28.82
C ILE A 483 -26.66 12.67 -28.09
N LYS A 484 -26.92 12.78 -26.78
CA LYS A 484 -27.51 11.71 -25.97
C LYS A 484 -28.91 11.34 -26.47
N GLN A 485 -29.75 12.33 -26.77
CA GLN A 485 -31.10 12.08 -27.26
C GLN A 485 -31.11 11.47 -28.68
N ALA A 486 -30.25 11.93 -29.58
CA ALA A 486 -30.10 11.33 -30.91
C ALA A 486 -29.55 9.89 -30.88
N ILE A 487 -28.66 9.59 -29.92
CA ILE A 487 -28.16 8.22 -29.67
C ILE A 487 -29.27 7.34 -29.07
N CYS A 488 -30.09 7.88 -28.15
CA CYS A 488 -31.20 7.16 -27.53
C CYS A 488 -32.35 6.85 -28.50
N GLU A 489 -32.66 7.76 -29.43
CA GLU A 489 -33.74 7.59 -30.41
C GLU A 489 -33.37 6.64 -31.56
N HIS A 490 -32.07 6.41 -31.80
CA HIS A 490 -31.56 5.54 -32.86
C HIS A 490 -30.71 4.39 -32.34
N LEU A 491 -30.82 4.00 -31.07
CA LEU A 491 -29.84 3.11 -30.41
C LEU A 491 -29.64 1.76 -31.14
N ASP A 492 -30.67 1.28 -31.85
CA ASP A 492 -30.67 0.02 -32.60
C ASP A 492 -30.19 0.17 -34.06
N ASP A 493 -30.30 1.36 -34.66
CA ASP A 493 -30.04 1.66 -36.07
C ASP A 493 -28.99 2.77 -36.29
N PHE A 494 -28.38 3.28 -35.21
CA PHE A 494 -27.40 4.38 -35.18
C PHE A 494 -26.16 4.13 -36.06
N CYS A 495 -25.85 2.87 -36.37
CA CYS A 495 -24.72 2.49 -37.22
C CYS A 495 -25.11 2.14 -38.66
N GLN A 496 -26.38 2.31 -39.03
CA GLN A 496 -26.82 2.17 -40.42
C GLN A 496 -26.15 3.28 -41.26
N PRO A 497 -25.55 2.95 -42.43
CA PRO A 497 -24.75 3.91 -43.21
C PRO A 497 -25.51 5.17 -43.63
N ASN A 498 -26.83 5.08 -43.83
CA ASN A 498 -27.73 6.18 -44.14
C ASN A 498 -28.00 7.10 -42.94
N ILE A 499 -28.08 6.56 -41.71
CA ILE A 499 -28.27 7.36 -40.48
C ILE A 499 -26.97 8.06 -40.09
N LEU A 500 -25.84 7.34 -40.14
CA LEU A 500 -24.53 7.94 -39.88
C LEU A 500 -24.20 9.06 -40.88
N LYS A 501 -24.54 8.89 -42.17
CA LYS A 501 -24.35 9.95 -43.18
C LYS A 501 -25.25 11.16 -42.97
N ALA A 502 -26.46 10.96 -42.43
CA ALA A 502 -27.38 12.05 -42.14
C ALA A 502 -26.96 12.86 -40.89
N LEU A 503 -26.42 12.19 -39.87
CA LEU A 503 -26.00 12.82 -38.60
C LEU A 503 -24.55 13.31 -38.62
N PHE A 504 -23.65 12.64 -39.33
CA PHE A 504 -22.21 12.91 -39.36
C PHE A 504 -21.67 12.88 -40.81
N PRO A 505 -21.60 14.02 -41.49
CA PRO A 505 -21.25 14.07 -42.91
C PRO A 505 -19.79 13.67 -43.20
N ASP A 506 -18.86 13.84 -42.25
CA ASP A 506 -17.44 13.55 -42.45
C ASP A 506 -17.07 12.06 -42.21
N ASP A 507 -16.20 11.50 -43.07
CA ASP A 507 -15.76 10.10 -43.01
C ASP A 507 -14.92 9.72 -41.77
N PRO A 508 -14.04 10.58 -41.23
CA PRO A 508 -13.23 10.24 -40.06
C PRO A 508 -14.07 9.98 -38.81
N THR A 509 -15.09 10.81 -38.56
CA THR A 509 -16.00 10.66 -37.42
C THR A 509 -16.84 9.39 -37.54
N ARG A 510 -17.30 9.05 -38.77
CA ARG A 510 -18.02 7.80 -39.02
C ARG A 510 -17.16 6.56 -38.75
N HIS A 511 -15.87 6.57 -39.08
CA HIS A 511 -14.96 5.47 -38.76
C HIS A 511 -14.69 5.33 -37.25
N ALA A 512 -14.53 6.44 -36.54
CA ALA A 512 -14.34 6.43 -35.08
C ALA A 512 -15.55 5.83 -34.35
N ILE A 513 -16.77 6.20 -34.75
CA ILE A 513 -18.00 5.66 -34.18
C ILE A 513 -18.12 4.15 -34.46
N HIS A 514 -17.74 3.71 -35.67
CA HIS A 514 -17.78 2.28 -36.01
C HIS A 514 -16.80 1.46 -35.16
N ALA A 515 -15.61 1.99 -34.88
CA ALA A 515 -14.63 1.37 -33.99
C ALA A 515 -15.10 1.30 -32.53
N MET A 516 -15.80 2.35 -32.06
CA MET A 516 -16.39 2.37 -30.71
C MET A 516 -17.52 1.33 -30.57
N LYS A 517 -18.33 1.09 -31.60
CA LYS A 517 -19.36 0.03 -31.59
C LYS A 517 -18.73 -1.36 -31.48
N THR A 518 -17.70 -1.66 -32.25
CA THR A 518 -16.99 -2.95 -32.16
C THR A 518 -16.45 -3.21 -30.74
N LYS A 519 -16.02 -2.15 -30.06
CA LYS A 519 -15.58 -2.24 -28.66
C LYS A 519 -16.74 -2.42 -27.68
N TYR A 520 -17.89 -1.78 -27.92
CA TYR A 520 -19.10 -1.95 -27.12
C TYR A 520 -19.70 -3.36 -27.26
N ASP A 521 -19.83 -3.87 -28.49
CA ASP A 521 -20.35 -5.21 -28.78
C ASP A 521 -19.46 -6.32 -28.16
N TRP A 522 -18.16 -6.05 -27.99
CA TRP A 522 -17.23 -6.93 -27.27
C TRP A 522 -17.41 -6.87 -25.73
N LEU A 523 -17.75 -5.70 -25.18
CA LEU A 523 -17.94 -5.48 -23.73
C LEU A 523 -19.32 -5.93 -23.24
N GLN A 524 -20.36 -5.86 -24.08
CA GLN A 524 -21.74 -6.13 -23.68
C GLN A 524 -21.95 -7.54 -23.06
N PRO A 525 -21.41 -8.64 -23.61
CA PRO A 525 -21.55 -9.96 -22.99
C PRO A 525 -20.89 -10.05 -21.61
N GLN A 526 -19.77 -9.36 -21.40
CA GLN A 526 -19.07 -9.30 -20.11
C GLN A 526 -19.89 -8.53 -19.07
N LEU A 527 -20.60 -7.48 -19.48
CA LEU A 527 -21.50 -6.70 -18.63
C LEU A 527 -22.73 -7.51 -18.19
N VAL A 528 -23.32 -8.30 -19.09
CA VAL A 528 -24.47 -9.17 -18.76
C VAL A 528 -24.07 -10.24 -17.74
N VAL A 529 -22.94 -10.92 -17.96
CA VAL A 529 -22.39 -11.88 -16.99
C VAL A 529 -22.12 -11.22 -15.64
N THR A 530 -21.59 -9.99 -15.64
CA THR A 530 -21.35 -9.22 -14.42
C THR A 530 -22.65 -8.90 -13.68
N GLN A 531 -23.73 -8.59 -14.42
CA GLN A 531 -25.03 -8.27 -13.84
C GLN A 531 -25.73 -9.51 -13.26
N GLU A 532 -25.62 -10.68 -13.92
CA GLU A 532 -26.10 -11.96 -13.37
C GLU A 532 -25.34 -12.36 -12.10
N CYS A 533 -24.01 -12.15 -12.07
CA CYS A 533 -23.19 -12.35 -10.88
C CYS A 533 -23.60 -11.42 -9.72
N LEU A 534 -23.95 -10.17 -10.01
CA LEU A 534 -24.44 -9.21 -9.01
C LEU A 534 -25.78 -9.64 -8.41
N VAL A 535 -26.73 -10.08 -9.23
CA VAL A 535 -28.03 -10.60 -8.74
C VAL A 535 -27.84 -11.84 -7.86
N SER A 536 -26.93 -12.74 -8.24
CA SER A 536 -26.57 -13.92 -7.43
C SER A 536 -25.94 -13.52 -6.09
N ALA A 537 -25.07 -12.52 -6.09
CA ALA A 537 -24.45 -11.98 -4.87
C ALA A 537 -25.48 -11.34 -3.93
N ASP A 538 -26.42 -10.55 -4.46
CA ASP A 538 -27.49 -9.94 -3.67
C ASP A 538 -28.40 -10.99 -3.02
N SER A 539 -28.70 -12.09 -3.73
CA SER A 539 -29.44 -13.23 -3.16
C SER A 539 -28.69 -13.86 -1.98
N LYS A 540 -27.37 -14.09 -2.13
CA LYS A 540 -26.54 -14.64 -1.04
C LYS A 540 -26.43 -13.69 0.15
N VAL A 541 -26.37 -12.38 -0.09
CA VAL A 541 -26.38 -11.37 0.98
C VAL A 541 -27.70 -11.39 1.75
N ALA A 542 -28.83 -11.58 1.06
CA ALA A 542 -30.13 -11.73 1.70
C ALA A 542 -30.20 -12.99 2.57
N GLU A 543 -29.69 -14.13 2.09
CA GLU A 543 -29.59 -15.38 2.85
C GLU A 543 -28.71 -15.22 4.10
N MET A 544 -27.54 -14.59 3.98
CA MET A 544 -26.65 -14.37 5.11
C MET A 544 -27.26 -13.41 6.15
N LYS A 545 -28.01 -12.39 5.72
CA LYS A 545 -28.77 -11.52 6.65
C LYS A 545 -29.83 -12.30 7.41
N ALA A 546 -30.60 -13.15 6.72
CA ALA A 546 -31.60 -14.00 7.37
C ALA A 546 -30.96 -14.97 8.38
N ALA A 547 -29.81 -15.57 8.04
CA ALA A 547 -29.07 -16.44 8.94
C ALA A 547 -28.52 -15.69 10.17
N LYS A 548 -28.02 -14.47 9.97
CA LYS A 548 -27.58 -13.59 11.07
C LYS A 548 -28.72 -13.26 12.02
N ASP A 549 -29.88 -12.87 11.50
CA ASP A 549 -31.05 -12.52 12.32
C ASP A 549 -31.56 -13.73 13.12
N ALA A 550 -31.52 -14.93 12.52
CA ALA A 550 -31.85 -16.18 13.20
C ALA A 550 -30.87 -16.50 14.36
N LEU A 551 -29.57 -16.38 14.12
CA LEU A 551 -28.54 -16.56 15.14
C LEU A 551 -28.66 -15.53 16.26
N GLN A 552 -28.95 -14.27 15.93
CA GLN A 552 -29.10 -13.21 16.92
C GLN A 552 -30.31 -13.46 17.82
N LYS A 553 -31.42 -13.96 17.26
CA LYS A 553 -32.60 -14.39 18.03
C LYS A 553 -32.29 -15.59 18.94
N GLN A 554 -31.50 -16.56 18.49
CA GLN A 554 -31.05 -17.67 19.32
C GLN A 554 -30.17 -17.19 20.49
N MET A 555 -29.24 -16.29 20.22
CA MET A 555 -28.37 -15.71 21.25
C MET A 555 -29.18 -14.97 22.32
N THR A 556 -30.12 -14.11 21.92
CA THR A 556 -31.01 -13.41 22.87
C THR A 556 -31.83 -14.39 23.72
N THR A 557 -32.33 -15.47 23.11
CA THR A 557 -33.07 -16.52 23.84
C THR A 557 -32.17 -17.18 24.87
N MET A 558 -30.95 -17.57 24.49
CA MET A 558 -30.00 -18.22 25.38
C MET A 558 -29.57 -17.31 26.54
N THR A 559 -29.28 -16.03 26.27
CA THR A 559 -28.97 -15.03 27.31
C THR A 559 -30.10 -14.93 28.32
N THR A 560 -31.35 -14.78 27.85
CA THR A 560 -32.53 -14.68 28.72
C THR A 560 -32.69 -15.94 29.60
N THR A 561 -32.52 -17.12 29.02
CA THR A 561 -32.59 -18.41 29.74
C THR A 561 -31.50 -18.51 30.80
N VAL A 562 -30.28 -18.09 30.51
CA VAL A 562 -29.16 -18.10 31.47
C VAL A 562 -29.39 -17.12 32.61
N GLU A 563 -29.89 -15.92 32.33
CA GLU A 563 -30.22 -14.93 33.35
C GLU A 563 -31.32 -15.42 34.30
N GLN A 564 -32.38 -16.04 33.76
CA GLN A 564 -33.45 -16.66 34.56
C GLN A 564 -32.91 -17.80 35.44
N GLY A 565 -32.08 -18.66 34.87
CA GLY A 565 -31.44 -19.75 35.59
C GLY A 565 -30.51 -19.26 36.72
N HIS A 566 -29.73 -18.21 36.45
CA HIS A 566 -28.86 -17.59 37.44
C HIS A 566 -29.65 -16.96 38.60
N LYS A 567 -30.75 -16.28 38.30
CA LYS A 567 -31.65 -15.72 39.33
C LYS A 567 -32.23 -16.83 40.22
N LEU A 568 -32.70 -17.93 39.62
CA LEU A 568 -33.23 -19.06 40.38
C LEU A 568 -32.17 -19.73 41.26
N LEU A 569 -30.92 -19.82 40.77
CA LEU A 569 -29.79 -20.34 41.55
C LEU A 569 -29.52 -19.47 42.79
N ASN A 570 -29.55 -18.14 42.64
CA ASN A 570 -29.35 -17.20 43.75
C ASN A 570 -30.48 -17.29 44.81
N ASP A 571 -31.72 -17.50 44.38
CA ASP A 571 -32.89 -17.57 45.27
C ASP A 571 -33.00 -18.93 46.00
N THR A 572 -32.33 -19.99 45.50
CA THR A 572 -32.43 -21.34 46.05
C THR A 572 -31.34 -21.60 47.11
N LYS A 573 -31.70 -21.56 48.40
CA LYS A 573 -30.73 -21.74 49.50
C LYS A 573 -30.50 -23.20 49.93
N ARG A 574 -31.48 -24.10 49.73
CA ARG A 574 -31.40 -25.51 50.13
C ARG A 574 -32.01 -26.45 49.09
N CYS A 575 -31.42 -27.63 48.96
CA CYS A 575 -31.93 -28.69 48.08
C CYS A 575 -33.23 -29.28 48.64
N ARG A 576 -34.29 -29.32 47.82
CA ARG A 576 -35.57 -29.95 48.20
C ARG A 576 -35.49 -31.47 48.39
N HIS A 577 -34.45 -32.12 47.86
CA HIS A 577 -34.24 -33.55 47.98
C HIS A 577 -33.38 -33.93 49.21
N CYS A 578 -32.19 -33.34 49.36
CA CYS A 578 -31.25 -33.71 50.45
C CYS A 578 -31.21 -32.73 51.62
N SER A 579 -31.95 -31.62 51.58
CA SER A 579 -32.01 -30.57 52.60
C SER A 579 -30.69 -29.82 52.91
N MET A 580 -29.59 -30.16 52.22
CA MET A 580 -28.30 -29.48 52.31
C MET A 580 -28.32 -28.11 51.63
N LEU A 581 -27.35 -27.24 51.96
CA LEU A 581 -27.12 -25.97 51.26
C LEU A 581 -27.03 -26.23 49.75
N PHE A 582 -27.75 -25.45 48.95
CA PHE A 582 -27.82 -25.69 47.52
C PHE A 582 -26.56 -25.15 46.82
N LEU A 583 -25.60 -26.04 46.56
CA LEU A 583 -24.50 -25.79 45.62
C LEU A 583 -24.91 -26.37 44.27
N GLY A 584 -25.48 -25.52 43.40
CA GLY A 584 -26.03 -25.93 42.10
C GLY A 584 -25.13 -25.61 40.91
N MET A 585 -25.35 -26.31 39.80
CA MET A 585 -24.89 -25.90 38.47
C MET A 585 -26.10 -25.72 37.55
N LEU A 586 -26.08 -24.69 36.71
CA LEU A 586 -27.08 -24.48 35.67
C LEU A 586 -26.71 -25.31 34.45
N GLU A 587 -27.59 -26.20 34.01
CA GLU A 587 -27.43 -26.98 32.78
C GLU A 587 -28.54 -26.60 31.78
N ILE A 588 -28.15 -26.29 30.54
CA ILE A 588 -29.08 -25.92 29.47
C ILE A 588 -29.64 -27.19 28.83
N LYS A 589 -30.97 -27.29 28.71
CA LYS A 589 -31.67 -28.53 28.32
C LYS A 589 -31.62 -28.81 26.81
N THR A 590 -31.47 -27.77 26.00
CA THR A 590 -31.66 -27.84 24.55
C THR A 590 -30.61 -27.00 23.82
N SER A 591 -30.19 -27.46 22.64
CA SER A 591 -29.23 -26.76 21.78
C SER A 591 -29.69 -25.38 21.29
N ASN A 592 -31.01 -25.12 21.28
CA ASN A 592 -31.60 -23.82 20.92
C ASN A 592 -31.79 -22.88 22.14
N GLY A 593 -31.29 -23.24 23.33
CA GLY A 593 -31.39 -22.43 24.53
C GLY A 593 -32.78 -22.36 25.19
N SER A 594 -33.76 -23.15 24.75
CA SER A 594 -35.11 -23.19 25.34
C SER A 594 -35.19 -24.13 26.55
N GLY A 595 -34.83 -23.58 27.72
CA GLY A 595 -35.02 -24.22 29.02
C GLY A 595 -33.74 -24.68 29.69
N TYR A 596 -33.81 -24.79 31.01
CA TYR A 596 -32.70 -25.15 31.89
C TYR A 596 -33.18 -26.05 33.02
N PHE A 597 -32.24 -26.67 33.73
CA PHE A 597 -32.47 -27.25 35.04
C PHE A 597 -31.29 -26.95 35.96
N LEU A 598 -31.56 -26.92 37.26
CA LEU A 598 -30.53 -26.76 38.28
C LEU A 598 -30.16 -28.13 38.83
N ARG A 599 -28.89 -28.50 38.75
CA ARG A 599 -28.41 -29.78 39.30
C ARG A 599 -27.73 -29.58 40.64
N CYS A 600 -28.21 -30.26 41.68
CA CYS A 600 -27.58 -30.20 43.00
C CYS A 600 -26.25 -30.96 43.01
N ARG A 601 -25.14 -30.33 43.43
CA ARG A 601 -23.84 -31.01 43.52
C ARG A 601 -23.78 -32.12 44.57
N HIS A 602 -24.61 -32.05 45.61
CA HIS A 602 -24.62 -33.04 46.68
C HIS A 602 -25.35 -34.33 46.31
N CYS A 603 -26.57 -34.24 45.78
CA CYS A 603 -27.38 -35.42 45.46
C CYS A 603 -27.52 -35.69 43.96
N GLN A 604 -26.93 -34.84 43.10
CA GLN A 604 -26.92 -34.98 41.64
C GLN A 604 -28.31 -34.98 40.98
N ILE A 605 -29.36 -34.59 41.71
CA ILE A 605 -30.73 -34.50 41.19
C ILE A 605 -30.96 -33.17 40.49
N ASN A 606 -31.65 -33.24 39.35
CA ASN A 606 -32.09 -32.10 38.57
C ASN A 606 -33.39 -31.52 39.15
N HIS A 607 -33.40 -30.20 39.32
CA HIS A 607 -34.55 -29.43 39.75
C HIS A 607 -35.01 -28.55 38.60
N SER A 608 -36.29 -28.63 38.27
CA SER A 608 -36.96 -27.74 37.33
C SER A 608 -37.28 -26.39 37.97
#